data_AF-Q05W15-F1
#
_entry.id   AF-Q05W15-F1
#
_cell.length_a   1.000
_cell.length_b   1.000
_cell.length_c   1.000
_cell.angle_alpha   90.00
_cell.angle_beta   90.00
_cell.angle_gamma   90.00
#
_symmetry.space_group_name_H-M   'P 1'
#
loop_
_entity.id
_entity.type
_entity.pdbx_description
1 polymer ?
#
loop_
_entity_poly.entity_id
_entity_poly.type
_entity_poly.pdbx_seq_one_letter_code
_entity_poly.pdbx_strand_id
1 'polypeptide(L)' 'MTSLHSNHDGPNGDNGLNSDQQHEQTWDSVETYFHCITTCSLDDGECVTRCVEQLRDSDS' A
#
# COMPACT_ATOMS: atom_id res chain seq x y z
N MET A 1 13.35 -27.70 -42.71
CA MET A 1 13.30 -26.42 -43.45
C MET A 1 12.81 -25.37 -42.46
N THR A 2 13.75 -24.59 -41.92
CA THR A 2 13.62 -23.30 -41.21
C THR A 2 12.39 -23.00 -40.34
N SER A 3 12.61 -22.79 -39.03
CA SER A 3 12.13 -21.58 -38.31
C SER A 3 12.89 -21.41 -37.00
N LEU A 4 13.72 -20.37 -36.97
CA LEU A 4 14.61 -19.92 -35.90
C LEU A 4 13.88 -18.85 -35.08
N HIS A 5 13.57 -19.08 -33.80
CA HIS A 5 13.07 -18.05 -32.87
C HIS A 5 13.39 -18.54 -31.43
N SER A 6 14.05 -17.83 -30.51
CA SER A 6 14.42 -16.43 -30.40
C SER A 6 15.59 -16.27 -29.42
N ASN A 7 16.60 -15.49 -29.78
CA ASN A 7 17.54 -14.93 -28.81
C ASN A 7 16.86 -13.70 -28.19
N HIS A 8 16.41 -13.79 -26.94
CA HIS A 8 16.03 -12.63 -26.13
C HIS A 8 17.12 -12.43 -25.08
N ASP A 9 18.19 -11.76 -25.50
CA ASP A 9 19.15 -11.12 -24.60
C ASP A 9 18.61 -9.71 -24.31
N GLY A 10 18.40 -9.41 -23.03
CA GLY A 10 17.86 -8.13 -22.53
C GLY A 10 16.56 -8.31 -21.74
N PRO A 11 16.55 -7.92 -20.46
CA PRO A 11 16.18 -6.56 -20.13
C PRO A 11 17.34 -5.86 -19.37
N ASN A 12 17.76 -4.69 -19.84
CA ASN A 12 17.19 -3.41 -19.44
C ASN A 12 17.15 -3.29 -17.91
N GLY A 13 18.06 -2.49 -17.37
CA GLY A 13 17.96 -2.05 -15.98
C GLY A 13 16.74 -1.17 -15.82
N ASP A 14 15.67 -1.70 -15.23
CA ASP A 14 14.68 -0.90 -14.53
C ASP A 14 15.04 -0.90 -13.05
N ASN A 15 15.63 0.21 -12.61
CA ASN A 15 15.66 0.59 -11.20
C ASN A 15 14.24 1.07 -10.85
N GLY A 16 13.29 0.14 -10.73
CA GLY A 16 11.86 0.40 -10.53
C GLY A 16 11.33 0.02 -9.13
N LEU A 17 12.17 -0.44 -8.21
CA LEU A 17 11.76 -0.82 -6.86
C LEU A 17 11.71 0.40 -5.93
N ASN A 18 10.80 1.32 -6.21
CA ASN A 18 10.40 2.32 -5.21
C ASN A 18 8.94 2.76 -5.32
N SER A 19 8.20 2.32 -6.35
CA SER A 19 6.78 2.68 -6.50
C SER A 19 5.82 1.75 -5.75
N ASP A 20 6.26 0.53 -5.40
CA ASP A 20 5.48 -0.44 -4.62
C ASP A 20 5.52 -0.12 -3.11
N GLN A 21 6.67 0.39 -2.64
CA GLN A 21 6.89 0.77 -1.25
C GLN A 21 6.12 1.99 -0.77
N GLN A 22 5.72 2.88 -1.68
CA GLN A 22 4.83 3.99 -1.33
C GLN A 22 3.36 3.57 -1.34
N HIS A 23 2.99 2.62 -2.19
CA HIS A 23 1.60 2.17 -2.29
C HIS A 23 1.20 1.35 -1.07
N GLU A 24 2.10 0.48 -0.56
CA GLU A 24 1.90 -0.28 0.68
C GLU A 24 1.66 0.65 1.90
N GLN A 25 2.40 1.75 2.03
CA GLN A 25 2.23 2.69 3.17
C GLN A 25 0.88 3.42 3.13
N THR A 26 0.42 3.79 1.93
CA THR A 26 -0.91 4.42 1.77
C THR A 26 -2.06 3.44 2.00
N TRP A 27 -1.87 2.16 1.68
CA TRP A 27 -2.86 1.11 1.88
C TRP A 27 -2.92 0.64 3.34
N ASP A 28 -1.78 0.53 4.01
CA ASP A 28 -1.69 0.14 5.43
C ASP A 28 -2.41 1.15 6.34
N SER A 29 -2.33 2.43 5.98
CA SER A 29 -3.02 3.51 6.67
C SER A 29 -4.56 3.35 6.60
N VAL A 30 -5.11 3.07 5.41
CA VAL A 30 -6.56 2.85 5.29
C VAL A 30 -6.98 1.53 5.92
N GLU A 31 -6.19 0.47 5.81
CA GLU A 31 -6.49 -0.83 6.44
C GLU A 31 -6.57 -0.70 7.97
N THR A 32 -5.61 0.00 8.58
CA THR A 32 -5.61 0.27 10.02
C THR A 32 -6.82 1.13 10.44
N TYR A 33 -7.19 2.13 9.63
CA TYR A 33 -8.39 2.95 9.86
C TYR A 33 -9.66 2.09 9.84
N PHE A 34 -9.82 1.27 8.81
CA PHE A 34 -10.95 0.38 8.65
C PHE A 34 -11.03 -0.66 9.77
N HIS A 35 -9.90 -1.24 10.19
CA HIS A 35 -9.84 -2.16 11.32
C HIS A 35 -10.29 -1.49 12.63
N CYS A 36 -9.78 -0.29 12.90
CA CYS A 36 -10.12 0.49 14.09
C CYS A 36 -11.61 0.84 14.12
N ILE A 37 -12.17 1.30 12.99
CA ILE A 37 -13.59 1.59 12.83
C ILE A 37 -14.47 0.34 12.83
N THR A 38 -14.00 -0.83 12.41
CA THR A 38 -14.80 -2.05 12.57
C THR A 38 -14.86 -2.53 14.03
N THR A 39 -13.89 -2.10 14.84
CA THR A 39 -13.82 -2.41 16.27
C THR A 39 -14.59 -1.38 17.11
N CYS A 40 -14.72 -0.16 16.61
CA CYS A 40 -15.48 0.92 17.24
C CYS A 40 -16.76 1.25 16.48
N SER A 41 -17.90 1.40 17.15
CA SER A 41 -19.11 1.88 16.48
C SER A 41 -18.84 3.21 15.76
N LEU A 42 -19.18 3.31 14.46
CA LEU A 42 -19.06 4.56 13.68
C LEU A 42 -19.83 5.76 14.29
N ASP A 43 -20.78 5.46 15.17
CA ASP A 43 -21.56 6.41 15.95
C ASP A 43 -20.76 7.04 17.11
N ASP A 44 -19.71 6.35 17.57
CA ASP A 44 -18.86 6.75 18.69
C ASP A 44 -17.72 7.63 18.18
N GLY A 45 -18.06 8.91 17.94
CA GLY A 45 -17.15 9.89 17.33
C GLY A 45 -15.84 10.14 18.11
N GLU A 46 -15.82 9.85 19.42
CA GLU A 46 -14.59 9.89 20.22
C GLU A 46 -13.61 8.80 19.76
N CYS A 47 -14.08 7.56 19.61
CA CYS A 47 -13.21 6.48 19.14
C CYS A 47 -12.73 6.71 17.70
N VAL A 48 -13.60 7.18 16.79
CA VAL A 48 -13.20 7.50 15.42
C VAL A 48 -12.11 8.58 15.39
N THR A 49 -12.21 9.60 16.24
CA THR A 49 -11.19 10.65 16.36
C THR A 49 -9.83 10.05 16.78
N ARG A 50 -9.83 9.14 17.76
CA ARG A 50 -8.63 8.43 18.21
C ARG A 50 -8.02 7.53 17.13
N CYS A 51 -8.84 6.91 16.28
CA CYS A 51 -8.35 6.13 15.14
C CYS A 51 -7.58 7.03 14.16
N VAL A 52 -8.12 8.22 13.83
CA VAL A 52 -7.47 9.15 12.90
C VAL A 52 -6.19 9.76 13.49
N GLU A 53 -6.19 10.09 14.78
CA GLU A 53 -4.99 10.62 15.48
C GLU A 53 -3.83 9.63 15.43
N GLN A 54 -4.09 8.32 15.63
CA GLN A 54 -3.07 7.27 15.55
C GLN A 54 -2.47 7.13 14.16
N LEU A 55 -3.30 7.23 13.12
CA LEU A 55 -2.86 7.17 11.72
C LEU A 55 -1.97 8.34 11.32
N ARG A 56 -2.28 9.52 11.83
CA ARG A 56 -1.48 10.72 11.61
C ARG A 56 -0.11 10.64 12.30
N ASP A 57 -0.02 10.03 13.48
CA ASP A 57 1.25 9.86 14.19
C ASP A 57 2.15 8.80 13.52
N SER A 58 1.55 7.78 12.89
CA SER A 58 2.26 6.73 12.15
C SER A 58 2.86 7.19 10.81
N ASP A 59 2.36 8.29 10.23
CA ASP A 59 2.84 8.87 8.96
C ASP A 59 3.98 9.90 9.15
N SER A 60 4.44 10.14 10.39
CA SER A 60 5.43 11.19 10.73
C SER A 60 6.88 10.72 10.91
#